data_AF-A0A975IGX4-F1
#
_entry.id   AF-A0A975IGX4-F1
#
_cell.length_a   1.000
_cell.length_b   1.000
_cell.length_c   1.000
_cell.angle_alpha   90.00
_cell.angle_beta   90.00
_cell.angle_gamma   90.00
#
_symmetry.space_group_name_H-M   'P 1'
#
loop_
_entity.id
_entity.type
_entity.pdbx_description
1 polymer ?
#
loop_
_entity_poly.entity_id
_entity_poly.type
_entity_poly.pdbx_seq_one_letter_code
_entity_poly.pdbx_strand_id
1 'polypeptide(L)'
;MRYAAVVMGIVLVGLTQLLGCSVNPVSGENQLALMSEGEEVNAGQQAHRDVLAQNPPYRDVALQAYVSRIGQTMAAQSHRNHLPYTFTVLDDPAVNAFALPGGYIYITSGLLAYLNSEAELAGVLAHEIGHVAARHNVSQASWGAVGEIATKILSEKLGNPELISTLGELGLRQYGRDQELQADGLAAEYLARAGYDPAYMVNVIATLQAYDQFTGGGSEPYRDLLSTHPSNDQRLQQLIAQARQYGGGRRDPGHETFLRQIEGLRLPLGNGQTVQVRLLTARPGDNFERLAQSSRLRNNAAMHLRVLNGLFPNGEPRPGQLLKTIQ
;
A
#
# COMPACT_ATOMS: atom_id res chain seq x y z
N MET A 1 27.91 41.30 -24.06
CA MET A 1 28.15 39.83 -24.08
C MET A 1 28.73 39.29 -22.77
N ARG A 2 29.72 39.93 -22.13
CA ARG A 2 30.30 39.46 -20.85
C ARG A 2 29.33 39.50 -19.64
N TYR A 3 28.47 40.52 -19.56
CA TYR A 3 27.48 40.63 -18.48
C TYR A 3 26.37 39.56 -18.53
N ALA A 4 25.97 39.11 -19.73
CA ALA A 4 24.96 38.06 -19.88
C ALA A 4 25.48 36.68 -19.40
N ALA A 5 26.76 36.38 -19.62
CA ALA A 5 27.38 35.15 -19.14
C ALA A 5 27.56 35.13 -17.61
N VAL A 6 27.85 36.29 -17.00
CA VAL A 6 27.98 36.42 -15.54
C VAL A 6 26.60 36.33 -14.87
N VAL A 7 25.56 36.95 -15.42
CA VAL A 7 24.19 36.84 -14.91
C VAL A 7 23.65 35.41 -15.09
N MET A 8 23.91 34.75 -16.22
CA MET A 8 23.55 33.34 -16.43
C MET A 8 24.27 32.41 -15.44
N GLY A 9 25.54 32.67 -15.15
CA GLY A 9 26.33 31.91 -14.16
C GLY A 9 25.83 32.10 -12.73
N ILE A 10 25.44 33.32 -12.34
CA ILE A 10 24.88 33.61 -11.01
C ILE A 10 23.47 33.02 -10.85
N VAL A 11 22.66 33.00 -11.92
CA VAL A 11 21.35 32.33 -11.91
C VAL A 11 21.50 30.81 -11.80
N LEU A 12 22.47 30.19 -12.49
CA LEU A 12 22.74 28.76 -12.36
C LEU A 12 23.29 28.37 -10.97
N VAL A 13 24.17 29.18 -10.38
CA VAL A 13 24.73 28.94 -9.04
C VAL A 13 23.72 29.28 -7.93
N GLY A 14 22.82 30.23 -8.16
CA GLY A 14 21.68 30.51 -7.29
C GLY A 14 20.63 29.39 -7.32
N LEU A 15 20.42 28.75 -8.49
CA LEU A 15 19.53 27.60 -8.63
C LEU A 15 20.06 26.35 -7.90
N THR A 16 21.38 26.13 -7.89
CA THR A 16 21.97 24.97 -7.20
C THR A 16 21.94 25.09 -5.67
N GLN A 17 21.86 26.30 -5.12
CA GLN A 17 21.69 26.52 -3.67
C GLN A 17 20.23 26.46 -3.20
N LEU A 18 19.27 26.39 -4.13
CA LEU A 18 17.82 26.29 -3.85
C LEU A 18 17.24 24.90 -4.14
N LEU A 19 18.09 23.92 -4.51
CA LEU A 19 17.66 22.53 -4.56
C LEU A 19 17.42 22.08 -3.12
N GLY A 20 16.15 22.00 -2.73
CA GLY A 20 15.68 21.59 -1.40
C GLY A 20 16.09 20.16 -1.05
N CYS A 21 17.36 19.97 -0.75
CA CYS A 21 17.88 18.79 -0.10
C CYS A 21 17.36 18.83 1.35
N SER A 22 16.36 18.01 1.61
CA SER A 22 15.92 17.72 2.97
C SER A 22 16.61 16.46 3.48
N VAL A 23 16.60 16.27 4.79
CA VAL A 23 17.08 15.03 5.40
C VAL A 23 15.92 14.06 5.53
N ASN A 24 16.11 12.82 5.08
CA ASN A 24 15.20 11.71 5.37
C ASN A 24 15.15 11.52 6.90
N PRO A 25 13.98 11.70 7.55
CA PRO A 25 13.90 11.69 9.02
C PRO A 25 14.28 10.36 9.67
N VAL A 26 14.31 9.28 8.88
CA VAL A 26 14.65 7.93 9.34
C VAL A 26 16.13 7.63 9.10
N SER A 27 16.61 7.71 7.85
CA SER A 27 17.98 7.31 7.52
C SER A 27 19.02 8.40 7.82
N GLY A 28 18.60 9.66 7.93
CA GLY A 28 19.52 10.80 8.03
C GLY A 28 20.20 11.15 6.69
N GLU A 29 19.84 10.46 5.60
CA GLU A 29 20.41 10.72 4.28
C GLU A 29 19.74 11.92 3.60
N ASN A 30 20.48 12.59 2.72
CA ASN A 30 19.93 13.69 1.92
C ASN A 30 18.99 13.14 0.85
N GLN A 31 17.80 13.73 0.74
CA GLN A 31 16.85 13.47 -0.32
C GLN A 31 16.21 14.76 -0.80
N LEU A 32 15.85 14.83 -2.08
CA LEU A 32 15.09 15.94 -2.61
C LEU A 32 13.72 15.95 -1.93
N ALA A 33 13.41 16.99 -1.15
CA ALA A 33 12.06 17.24 -0.69
C ALA A 33 11.84 18.76 -0.66
N LEU A 34 11.05 19.24 -1.60
CA LEU A 34 10.82 20.66 -1.83
C LEU A 34 9.76 21.26 -0.89
N MET A 35 9.14 20.43 -0.04
CA MET A 35 8.06 20.85 0.87
C MET A 35 8.53 20.80 2.32
N SER A 36 8.22 21.85 3.09
CA SER A 36 8.22 21.79 4.55
C SER A 36 7.16 20.81 5.07
N GLU A 37 7.23 20.42 6.35
CA GLU A 37 6.22 19.53 6.93
C GLU A 37 4.82 20.17 6.95
N GLY A 38 4.72 21.48 7.20
CA GLY A 38 3.43 22.18 7.15
C GLY A 38 2.83 22.20 5.74
N GLU A 39 3.66 22.43 4.72
CA GLU A 39 3.23 22.35 3.32
C GLU A 39 2.84 20.92 2.92
N GLU A 40 3.60 19.92 3.38
CA GLU A 40 3.31 18.51 3.19
C GLU A 40 1.91 18.14 3.74
N VAL A 41 1.58 18.57 4.96
CA VAL A 41 0.28 18.31 5.58
C VAL A 41 -0.85 19.00 4.81
N ASN A 42 -0.66 20.25 4.40
CA ASN A 42 -1.66 20.99 3.62
C ASN A 42 -1.90 20.38 2.23
N ALA A 43 -0.82 19.99 1.55
CA ALA A 43 -0.89 19.31 0.25
C ALA A 43 -1.60 17.96 0.37
N GLY A 44 -1.29 17.19 1.43
CA GLY A 44 -1.97 15.95 1.76
C GLY A 44 -3.47 16.11 1.98
N GLN A 45 -3.88 17.15 2.72
CA GLN A 45 -5.29 17.44 2.95
C GLN A 45 -6.05 17.78 1.67
N GLN A 46 -5.43 18.52 0.75
CA GLN A 46 -6.03 18.77 -0.57
C GLN A 46 -6.19 17.47 -1.36
N ALA A 47 -5.10 16.70 -1.49
CA ALA A 47 -5.10 15.44 -2.23
C ALA A 47 -6.09 14.42 -1.63
N HIS A 48 -6.27 14.40 -0.31
CA HIS A 48 -7.28 13.58 0.35
C HIS A 48 -8.70 13.88 -0.14
N ARG A 49 -9.05 15.17 -0.27
CA ARG A 49 -10.36 15.57 -0.83
C ARG A 49 -10.54 15.08 -2.25
N ASP A 50 -9.49 15.16 -3.07
CA ASP A 50 -9.51 14.73 -4.47
C ASP A 50 -9.65 13.21 -4.59
N VAL A 51 -8.94 12.44 -3.75
CA VAL A 51 -9.09 10.98 -3.68
C VAL A 51 -10.50 10.60 -3.27
N LEU A 52 -11.08 11.20 -2.23
CA LEU A 52 -12.44 10.86 -1.78
C LEU A 52 -13.53 11.23 -2.79
N ALA A 53 -13.29 12.23 -3.65
CA ALA A 53 -14.20 12.60 -4.71
C ALA A 53 -14.25 11.55 -5.83
N GLN A 54 -13.14 10.85 -6.08
CA GLN A 54 -13.01 9.84 -7.13
C GLN A 54 -13.27 8.41 -6.61
N ASN A 55 -12.80 8.13 -5.39
CA ASN A 55 -12.85 6.83 -4.72
C ASN A 55 -13.57 6.99 -3.38
N PRO A 56 -14.88 6.68 -3.30
CA PRO A 56 -15.64 6.90 -2.09
C PRO A 56 -15.17 5.94 -0.96
N PRO A 57 -15.28 6.36 0.32
CA PRO A 57 -15.04 5.47 1.44
C PRO A 57 -16.02 4.28 1.44
N TYR A 58 -15.50 3.11 1.83
CA TYR A 58 -16.31 1.91 2.03
C TYR A 58 -17.31 2.12 3.17
N ARG A 59 -18.57 1.79 2.91
CA ARG A 59 -19.70 2.09 3.82
C ARG A 59 -19.86 1.04 4.91
N ASP A 60 -18.88 0.98 5.81
CA ASP A 60 -18.92 0.16 7.01
C ASP A 60 -18.16 0.84 8.15
N VAL A 61 -18.91 1.38 9.11
CA VAL A 61 -18.36 2.14 10.24
C VAL A 61 -17.53 1.24 11.17
N ALA A 62 -17.91 -0.03 11.32
CA ALA A 62 -17.21 -0.96 12.19
C ALA A 62 -15.87 -1.37 11.59
N LEU A 63 -15.86 -1.73 10.30
CA LEU A 63 -14.64 -2.05 9.56
C LEU A 63 -13.70 -0.84 9.48
N GLN A 64 -14.23 0.34 9.18
CA GLN A 64 -13.43 1.58 9.15
C GLN A 64 -12.80 1.86 10.53
N ALA A 65 -13.55 1.75 11.62
CA ALA A 65 -13.01 1.93 12.97
C ALA A 65 -11.97 0.86 13.33
N TYR A 66 -12.16 -0.38 12.88
CA TYR A 66 -11.21 -1.46 13.06
C TYR A 66 -9.87 -1.18 12.37
N VAL A 67 -9.89 -0.82 11.08
CA VAL A 67 -8.70 -0.46 10.30
C VAL A 67 -8.02 0.77 10.90
N SER A 68 -8.78 1.82 11.26
CA SER A 68 -8.21 3.01 11.89
C SER A 68 -7.54 2.71 13.21
N ARG A 69 -8.09 1.83 14.07
CA ARG A 69 -7.46 1.46 15.34
C ARG A 69 -6.09 0.79 15.14
N ILE A 70 -5.99 -0.13 14.19
CA ILE A 70 -4.74 -0.82 13.87
C ILE A 70 -3.74 0.18 13.28
N GLY A 71 -4.18 0.99 12.32
CA GLY A 71 -3.36 2.04 11.71
C GLY A 71 -2.79 3.02 12.74
N GLN A 72 -3.63 3.52 13.66
CA GLN A 72 -3.18 4.41 14.73
C GLN A 72 -2.18 3.72 15.68
N THR A 73 -2.37 2.43 15.95
CA THR A 73 -1.41 1.64 16.74
C THR A 73 -0.05 1.59 16.05
N MET A 74 0.00 1.40 14.73
CA MET A 74 1.24 1.41 13.95
C MET A 74 1.86 2.81 13.87
N ALA A 75 1.05 3.83 13.60
CA ALA A 75 1.51 5.21 13.46
C ALA A 75 2.18 5.73 14.74
N ALA A 76 1.67 5.33 15.91
CA ALA A 76 2.25 5.66 17.21
C ALA A 76 3.68 5.11 17.40
N GLN A 77 4.03 4.00 16.73
CA GLN A 77 5.37 3.42 16.75
C GLN A 77 6.33 4.06 15.74
N SER A 78 5.81 4.91 14.85
CA SER A 78 6.58 5.43 13.73
C SER A 78 7.54 6.55 14.11
N HIS A 79 8.55 6.78 13.27
CA HIS A 79 9.49 7.89 13.45
C HIS A 79 8.87 9.29 13.26
N ARG A 80 7.63 9.38 12.76
CA ARG A 80 6.87 10.63 12.61
C ARG A 80 5.49 10.54 13.28
N ASN A 81 5.44 9.96 14.48
CA ASN A 81 4.20 9.74 15.25
C ASN A 81 3.43 11.02 15.65
N HIS A 82 4.02 12.20 15.46
CA HIS A 82 3.37 13.50 15.69
C HIS A 82 2.47 13.96 14.55
N LEU A 83 2.52 13.30 13.37
CA LEU A 83 1.65 13.64 12.25
C LEU A 83 0.17 13.25 12.51
N PRO A 84 -0.79 13.98 11.94
CA PRO A 84 -2.21 13.68 12.07
C PRO A 84 -2.64 12.54 11.14
N TYR A 85 -2.21 11.31 11.43
CA TYR A 85 -2.52 10.16 10.58
C TYR A 85 -4.03 9.92 10.41
N THR A 86 -4.46 9.70 9.17
CA THR A 86 -5.84 9.38 8.79
C THR A 86 -5.85 8.12 7.95
N PHE A 87 -6.67 7.14 8.34
CA PHE A 87 -6.77 5.85 7.66
C PHE A 87 -8.14 5.72 7.01
N THR A 88 -8.20 5.36 5.73
CA THR A 88 -9.45 5.23 4.98
C THR A 88 -9.53 3.87 4.28
N VAL A 89 -10.66 3.18 4.44
CA VAL A 89 -11.00 2.03 3.60
C VAL A 89 -11.74 2.54 2.38
N LEU A 90 -11.23 2.26 1.18
CA LEU A 90 -11.85 2.67 -0.08
C LEU A 90 -12.78 1.57 -0.61
N ASP A 91 -13.95 1.97 -1.14
CA ASP A 91 -14.88 1.10 -1.87
C ASP A 91 -14.37 0.83 -3.28
N ASP A 92 -13.23 0.14 -3.34
CA ASP A 92 -12.49 -0.14 -4.55
C ASP A 92 -12.15 -1.64 -4.61
N PRO A 93 -12.51 -2.35 -5.70
CA PRO A 93 -12.15 -3.75 -5.88
C PRO A 93 -10.65 -3.96 -6.12
N ALA A 94 -9.89 -2.94 -6.52
CA ALA A 94 -8.47 -3.08 -6.80
C ALA A 94 -7.73 -3.68 -5.60
N VAL A 95 -6.70 -4.50 -5.80
CA VAL A 95 -5.82 -4.94 -4.70
C VAL A 95 -4.78 -3.84 -4.50
N ASN A 96 -5.05 -2.88 -3.62
CA ASN A 96 -4.16 -1.75 -3.36
C ASN A 96 -4.16 -1.23 -1.92
N ALA A 97 -3.07 -0.54 -1.58
CA ALA A 97 -2.91 0.36 -0.46
C ALA A 97 -1.91 1.44 -0.89
N PHE A 98 -2.06 2.66 -0.37
CA PHE A 98 -1.13 3.74 -0.67
C PHE A 98 -1.17 4.83 0.40
N ALA A 99 -0.14 5.67 0.42
CA ALA A 99 -0.02 6.82 1.30
C ALA A 99 0.08 8.14 0.51
N LEU A 100 -0.53 9.19 1.06
CA LEU A 100 -0.32 10.57 0.61
C LEU A 100 0.52 11.36 1.65
N PRO A 101 1.12 12.48 1.24
CA PRO A 101 1.73 13.46 2.15
C PRO A 101 0.90 13.73 3.40
N GLY A 102 1.55 13.97 4.55
CA GLY A 102 0.85 14.41 5.77
C GLY A 102 0.13 13.31 6.57
N GLY A 103 0.29 12.05 6.21
CA GLY A 103 -0.21 10.91 7.01
C GLY A 103 -1.56 10.35 6.60
N TYR A 104 -2.02 10.58 5.37
CA TYR A 104 -3.23 9.92 4.87
C TYR A 104 -2.87 8.58 4.26
N ILE A 105 -3.44 7.49 4.79
CA ILE A 105 -3.20 6.11 4.39
C ILE A 105 -4.51 5.49 3.92
N TYR A 106 -4.44 4.76 2.80
CA TYR A 106 -5.61 4.13 2.17
C TYR A 106 -5.37 2.64 2.02
N ILE A 107 -6.44 1.87 2.17
CA ILE A 107 -6.49 0.46 1.82
C ILE A 107 -7.80 0.19 1.11
N THR A 108 -7.77 -0.58 0.03
CA THR A 108 -8.97 -0.90 -0.74
C THR A 108 -9.71 -2.10 -0.15
N SER A 109 -11.02 -2.18 -0.38
CA SER A 109 -11.82 -3.36 -0.06
C SER A 109 -11.28 -4.62 -0.76
N GLY A 110 -10.72 -4.47 -1.97
CA GLY A 110 -10.05 -5.54 -2.71
C GLY A 110 -8.87 -6.14 -1.97
N LEU A 111 -7.93 -5.32 -1.47
CA LEU A 111 -6.78 -5.83 -0.72
C LEU A 111 -7.21 -6.48 0.60
N LEU A 112 -8.14 -5.85 1.33
CA LEU A 112 -8.66 -6.39 2.59
C LEU A 112 -9.22 -7.82 2.44
N ALA A 113 -9.86 -8.14 1.31
CA ALA A 113 -10.38 -9.47 1.07
C ALA A 113 -9.29 -10.56 1.01
N TYR A 114 -8.10 -10.23 0.52
CA TYR A 114 -7.01 -11.19 0.34
C TYR A 114 -6.15 -11.38 1.60
N LEU A 115 -6.10 -10.40 2.50
CA LEU A 115 -5.38 -10.56 3.78
C LEU A 115 -6.04 -11.63 4.65
N ASN A 116 -5.25 -12.34 5.44
CA ASN A 116 -5.70 -13.46 6.26
C ASN A 116 -5.50 -13.24 7.76
N SER A 117 -4.96 -12.09 8.20
CA SER A 117 -4.82 -11.83 9.64
C SER A 117 -4.75 -10.34 9.94
N GLU A 118 -5.00 -9.98 11.20
CA GLU A 118 -4.77 -8.62 11.71
C GLU A 118 -3.30 -8.21 11.55
N ALA A 119 -2.36 -9.16 11.68
CA ALA A 119 -0.93 -8.92 11.50
C ALA A 119 -0.57 -8.60 10.04
N GLU A 120 -1.19 -9.26 9.07
CA GLU A 120 -1.03 -8.92 7.65
C GLU A 120 -1.56 -7.52 7.32
N LEU A 121 -2.74 -7.15 7.86
CA LEU A 121 -3.27 -5.79 7.77
C LEU A 121 -2.34 -4.77 8.42
N ALA A 122 -1.87 -5.05 9.63
CA ALA A 122 -0.91 -4.19 10.31
C ALA A 122 0.37 -4.03 9.48
N GLY A 123 0.85 -5.08 8.81
CA GLY A 123 2.04 -5.03 7.97
C GLY A 123 1.87 -4.15 6.74
N VAL A 124 0.73 -4.25 6.04
CA VAL A 124 0.40 -3.34 4.93
C VAL A 124 0.37 -1.88 5.42
N LEU A 125 -0.34 -1.60 6.51
CA LEU A 125 -0.43 -0.23 7.03
C LEU A 125 0.92 0.29 7.53
N ALA A 126 1.74 -0.55 8.16
CA ALA A 126 3.06 -0.19 8.64
C ALA A 126 4.03 0.12 7.49
N HIS A 127 3.91 -0.57 6.35
CA HIS A 127 4.64 -0.28 5.11
C HIS A 127 4.32 1.12 4.57
N GLU A 128 3.02 1.43 4.44
CA GLU A 128 2.57 2.76 4.00
C GLU A 128 2.99 3.87 4.97
N ILE A 129 2.94 3.61 6.28
CA ILE A 129 3.47 4.52 7.31
C ILE A 129 4.99 4.68 7.16
N GLY A 130 5.72 3.64 6.77
CA GLY A 130 7.14 3.68 6.44
C GLY A 130 7.45 4.69 5.33
N HIS A 131 6.66 4.69 4.25
CA HIS A 131 6.78 5.69 3.18
C HIS A 131 6.56 7.12 3.67
N VAL A 132 5.56 7.36 4.52
CA VAL A 132 5.32 8.68 5.13
C VAL A 132 6.44 9.08 6.08
N ALA A 133 6.91 8.16 6.92
CA ALA A 133 7.96 8.39 7.90
C ALA A 133 9.28 8.79 7.23
N ALA A 134 9.63 8.11 6.13
CA ALA A 134 10.81 8.42 5.33
C ALA A 134 10.59 9.57 4.31
N ARG A 135 9.37 10.12 4.23
CA ARG A 135 8.96 11.16 3.26
C ARG A 135 9.16 10.76 1.80
N HIS A 136 9.00 9.48 1.46
CA HIS A 136 9.11 8.98 0.10
C HIS A 136 8.10 9.63 -0.84
N ASN A 137 6.86 9.80 -0.38
CA ASN A 137 5.79 10.52 -1.05
C ASN A 137 6.14 11.98 -1.39
N VAL A 138 6.79 12.71 -0.48
CA VAL A 138 7.24 14.09 -0.72
C VAL A 138 8.39 14.12 -1.71
N SER A 139 9.33 13.19 -1.58
CA SER A 139 10.44 13.05 -2.52
C SER A 139 9.93 12.78 -3.93
N GLN A 140 9.00 11.85 -4.08
CA GLN A 140 8.39 11.51 -5.36
C GLN A 140 7.59 12.68 -5.96
N ALA A 141 6.82 13.40 -5.15
CA ALA A 141 6.13 14.62 -5.59
C ALA A 141 7.13 15.71 -6.03
N SER A 142 8.24 15.86 -5.31
CA SER A 142 9.29 16.82 -5.64
C SER A 142 9.98 16.49 -6.96
N TRP A 143 10.28 15.21 -7.20
CA TRP A 143 10.80 14.73 -8.48
C TRP A 143 9.79 14.89 -9.63
N GLY A 144 8.50 14.70 -9.36
CA GLY A 144 7.42 15.00 -10.31
C GLY A 144 7.42 16.47 -10.73
N ALA A 145 7.45 17.38 -9.77
CA ALA A 145 7.50 18.83 -10.02
C ALA A 145 8.78 19.25 -10.77
N VAL A 146 9.95 18.70 -10.41
CA VAL A 146 11.21 18.97 -11.14
C VAL A 146 11.13 18.47 -12.58
N GLY A 147 10.56 17.29 -12.79
CA GLY A 147 10.29 16.74 -14.11
C GLY A 147 9.39 17.65 -14.94
N GLU A 148 8.31 18.16 -14.36
CA GLU A 148 7.38 19.11 -15.01
C GLU A 148 8.03 20.45 -15.36
N ILE A 149 8.87 20.99 -14.48
CA ILE A 149 9.62 22.22 -14.78
C ILE A 149 10.59 21.96 -15.93
N ALA A 150 11.29 20.83 -15.93
CA ALA A 150 12.19 20.44 -17.01
C ALA A 150 11.47 20.23 -18.33
N THR A 151 10.30 19.57 -18.33
CA THR A 151 9.47 19.40 -19.54
C THR A 151 8.87 20.72 -19.97
N LYS A 152 8.44 21.61 -19.08
CA LYS A 152 7.96 22.96 -19.43
C LYS A 152 9.06 23.79 -20.09
N ILE A 153 10.29 23.77 -19.58
CA ILE A 153 11.44 24.45 -20.21
C ILE A 153 11.74 23.85 -21.60
N LEU A 154 11.58 22.53 -21.75
CA LEU A 154 11.77 21.84 -23.03
C LEU A 154 10.60 22.08 -24.00
N SER A 155 9.37 22.20 -23.49
CA SER A 155 8.13 22.45 -24.21
C SER A 155 7.95 23.92 -24.56
N GLU A 156 8.49 24.88 -23.80
CA GLU A 156 8.60 26.28 -24.23
C GLU A 156 9.52 26.42 -25.45
N LYS A 157 10.40 25.43 -25.69
CA LYS A 157 11.15 25.30 -26.95
C LYS A 157 10.41 24.53 -28.05
N LEU A 158 9.36 23.76 -27.73
CA LEU A 158 8.72 22.79 -28.65
C LEU A 158 7.19 22.98 -28.83
N GLY A 159 6.55 23.92 -28.10
CA GLY A 159 5.21 24.43 -28.34
C GLY A 159 4.01 23.60 -27.84
N ASN A 160 4.04 22.96 -26.66
CA ASN A 160 2.82 22.30 -26.13
C ASN A 160 2.74 22.28 -24.58
N PRO A 161 1.79 22.99 -23.94
CA PRO A 161 1.71 23.09 -22.49
C PRO A 161 0.37 22.56 -21.94
N GLU A 162 0.31 21.28 -21.60
CA GLU A 162 -0.72 20.82 -20.66
C GLU A 162 -0.13 19.73 -19.77
N LEU A 163 -0.05 19.99 -18.47
CA LEU A 163 -0.04 18.94 -17.45
C LEU A 163 -0.48 19.53 -16.11
N ILE A 164 -1.62 19.07 -15.61
CA ILE A 164 -2.05 19.20 -14.23
C ILE A 164 -1.70 17.84 -13.59
N SER A 165 -0.69 17.78 -12.72
CA SER A 165 -0.53 16.60 -11.87
C SER A 165 -1.38 16.78 -10.63
N THR A 166 -2.46 15.99 -10.52
CA THR A 166 -3.15 15.86 -9.24
C THR A 166 -2.24 15.05 -8.32
N LEU A 167 -1.97 15.57 -7.12
CA LEU A 167 -1.13 14.89 -6.10
C LEU A 167 -1.63 13.48 -5.75
N GLY A 168 -2.91 13.16 -6.03
CA GLY A 168 -3.46 11.81 -5.93
C GLY A 168 -2.82 10.80 -6.90
N GLU A 169 -2.50 11.20 -8.13
CA GLU A 169 -1.82 10.33 -9.11
C GLU A 169 -0.36 10.04 -8.70
N LEU A 170 0.26 10.94 -7.94
CA LEU A 170 1.63 10.75 -7.45
C LEU A 170 1.70 9.65 -6.40
N GLY A 171 0.66 9.48 -5.58
CA GLY A 171 0.55 8.37 -4.62
C GLY A 171 0.40 6.99 -5.28
N LEU A 172 0.09 6.95 -6.58
CA LEU A 172 -0.05 5.75 -7.40
C LEU A 172 1.18 5.51 -8.31
N ARG A 173 2.28 6.25 -8.12
CA ARG A 173 3.52 6.04 -8.88
C ARG A 173 4.44 5.05 -8.18
N GLN A 174 5.20 4.30 -8.97
CA GLN A 174 6.14 3.30 -8.48
C GLN A 174 7.25 3.94 -7.63
N TYR A 175 7.51 3.37 -6.46
CA TYR A 175 8.65 3.77 -5.64
C TYR A 175 9.95 3.09 -6.11
N GLY A 176 11.07 3.75 -5.83
CA GLY A 176 12.39 3.19 -6.09
C GLY A 176 12.68 2.00 -5.18
N ARG A 177 13.53 1.09 -5.64
CA ARG A 177 13.88 -0.13 -4.89
C ARG A 177 14.43 0.14 -3.48
N ASP A 178 15.24 1.18 -3.31
CA ASP A 178 15.80 1.53 -1.99
C ASP A 178 14.73 2.07 -1.04
N GLN A 179 13.73 2.78 -1.59
CA GLN A 179 12.58 3.27 -0.83
C GLN A 179 11.70 2.11 -0.35
N GLU A 180 11.47 1.11 -1.21
CA GLU A 180 10.75 -0.12 -0.84
C GLU A 180 11.48 -0.88 0.27
N LEU A 181 12.80 -1.06 0.15
CA LEU A 181 13.59 -1.76 1.18
C LEU A 181 13.62 -1.00 2.52
N GLN A 182 13.64 0.34 2.47
CA GLN A 182 13.54 1.16 3.68
C GLN A 182 12.14 1.07 4.30
N ALA A 183 11.07 1.12 3.51
CA ALA A 183 9.70 0.96 3.98
C ALA A 183 9.46 -0.44 4.57
N ASP A 184 9.96 -1.49 3.93
CA ASP A 184 9.94 -2.88 4.40
C ASP A 184 10.60 -3.00 5.80
N GLY A 185 11.79 -2.41 5.96
CA GLY A 185 12.53 -2.43 7.22
C GLY A 185 11.84 -1.65 8.34
N LEU A 186 11.28 -0.48 8.01
CA LEU A 186 10.50 0.33 8.95
C LEU A 186 9.22 -0.39 9.37
N ALA A 187 8.52 -1.04 8.44
CA ALA A 187 7.32 -1.79 8.74
C ALA A 187 7.60 -2.96 9.68
N ALA A 188 8.67 -3.72 9.42
CA ALA A 188 9.12 -4.79 10.31
C ALA A 188 9.42 -4.26 11.73
N GLU A 189 10.07 -3.10 11.83
CA GLU A 189 10.34 -2.44 13.10
C GLU A 189 9.04 -2.00 13.81
N TYR A 190 8.12 -1.34 13.11
CA TYR A 190 6.87 -0.84 13.70
C TYR A 190 5.97 -1.98 14.16
N LEU A 191 5.90 -3.08 13.40
CA LEU A 191 5.22 -4.31 13.80
C LEU A 191 5.81 -4.87 15.08
N ALA A 192 7.14 -5.04 15.14
CA ALA A 192 7.82 -5.57 16.31
C ALA A 192 7.60 -4.69 17.56
N ARG A 193 7.69 -3.36 17.42
CA ARG A 193 7.40 -2.39 18.49
C ARG A 193 5.96 -2.49 19.00
N ALA A 194 4.99 -2.74 18.10
CA ALA A 194 3.59 -2.95 18.45
C ALA A 194 3.25 -4.38 18.93
N GLY A 195 4.21 -5.29 18.92
CA GLY A 195 4.05 -6.67 19.37
C GLY A 195 3.46 -7.63 18.31
N TYR A 196 3.43 -7.25 17.04
CA TYR A 196 3.16 -8.17 15.94
C TYR A 196 4.44 -8.89 15.51
N ASP A 197 4.30 -10.11 14.98
CA ASP A 197 5.42 -10.82 14.35
C ASP A 197 5.67 -10.27 12.93
N PRO A 198 6.84 -9.69 12.65
CA PRO A 198 7.15 -9.15 11.32
C PRO A 198 7.13 -10.21 10.21
N ALA A 199 7.22 -11.51 10.54
CA ALA A 199 7.13 -12.60 9.57
C ALA A 199 5.82 -12.60 8.78
N TYR A 200 4.74 -11.99 9.29
CA TYR A 200 3.47 -11.88 8.55
C TYR A 200 3.57 -11.00 7.30
N MET A 201 4.56 -10.11 7.19
CA MET A 201 4.81 -9.37 5.93
C MET A 201 5.18 -10.32 4.78
N VAL A 202 5.82 -11.45 5.08
CA VAL A 202 6.12 -12.50 4.09
C VAL A 202 4.82 -13.09 3.52
N ASN A 203 3.79 -13.27 4.37
CA ASN A 203 2.49 -13.77 3.93
C ASN A 203 1.79 -12.78 3.00
N VAL A 204 1.91 -11.48 3.26
CA VAL A 204 1.36 -10.44 2.38
C VAL A 204 2.00 -10.55 1.00
N ILE A 205 3.33 -10.59 0.91
CA ILE A 205 4.03 -10.73 -0.37
C ILE A 205 3.64 -12.03 -1.08
N ALA A 206 3.59 -13.16 -0.36
CA ALA A 206 3.19 -14.44 -0.93
C ALA A 206 1.75 -14.39 -1.48
N THR A 207 0.83 -13.72 -0.77
CA THR A 207 -0.56 -13.52 -1.20
C THR A 207 -0.62 -12.68 -2.49
N LEU A 208 0.16 -11.61 -2.58
CA LEU A 208 0.22 -10.76 -3.77
C LEU A 208 0.84 -11.51 -4.98
N GLN A 209 1.89 -12.29 -4.75
CA GLN A 209 2.49 -13.14 -5.79
C GLN A 209 1.52 -14.23 -6.27
N ALA A 210 0.78 -14.85 -5.34
CA ALA A 210 -0.25 -15.82 -5.67
C ALA A 210 -1.39 -15.16 -6.50
N TYR A 211 -1.78 -13.94 -6.13
CA TYR A 211 -2.75 -13.14 -6.85
C TYR A 211 -2.29 -12.81 -8.28
N ASP A 212 -1.04 -12.39 -8.44
CA ASP A 212 -0.39 -12.08 -9.72
C ASP A 212 -0.34 -13.31 -10.65
N GLN A 213 0.09 -14.45 -10.10
CA GLN A 213 0.16 -15.72 -10.83
C GLN A 213 -1.23 -16.22 -11.24
N PHE A 214 -2.21 -16.13 -10.32
CA PHE A 214 -3.60 -16.53 -10.58
C PHE A 214 -4.26 -15.70 -11.68
N THR A 215 -3.99 -14.40 -11.72
CA THR A 215 -4.53 -13.48 -12.75
C THR A 215 -3.74 -13.52 -14.05
N GLY A 216 -2.69 -14.34 -14.14
CA GLY A 216 -1.92 -14.59 -15.36
C GLY A 216 -1.11 -13.39 -15.85
N GLY A 217 -0.76 -12.45 -14.98
CA GLY A 217 -0.02 -11.25 -15.37
C GLY A 217 -0.79 -10.27 -16.28
N GLY A 218 -2.06 -10.56 -16.60
CA GLY A 218 -2.88 -9.77 -17.53
C GLY A 218 -3.51 -8.52 -16.91
N SER A 219 -4.00 -7.61 -17.75
CA SER A 219 -4.62 -6.32 -17.39
C SER A 219 -6.01 -6.44 -16.74
N GLU A 220 -6.14 -7.26 -15.70
CA GLU A 220 -7.34 -7.33 -14.87
C GLU A 220 -7.37 -6.12 -13.89
N PRO A 221 -8.56 -5.60 -13.50
CA PRO A 221 -8.74 -4.34 -12.77
C PRO A 221 -8.21 -4.34 -11.31
N TYR A 222 -7.41 -5.34 -10.95
CA TYR A 222 -7.03 -5.65 -9.59
C TYR A 222 -5.51 -5.55 -9.33
N ARG A 223 -4.71 -5.01 -10.26
CA ARG A 223 -3.24 -5.06 -10.23
C ARG A 223 -2.55 -3.77 -9.79
N ASP A 224 -2.87 -3.25 -8.61
CA ASP A 224 -2.35 -1.92 -8.28
C ASP A 224 -1.21 -1.94 -7.25
N LEU A 225 -1.26 -2.81 -6.23
CA LEU A 225 -0.21 -2.83 -5.19
C LEU A 225 1.18 -3.29 -5.71
N LEU A 226 1.27 -4.39 -6.46
CA LEU A 226 2.57 -4.83 -7.02
C LEU A 226 3.07 -3.97 -8.18
N SER A 227 2.16 -3.21 -8.81
CA SER A 227 2.53 -2.24 -9.82
C SER A 227 3.20 -1.04 -9.15
N THR A 228 2.62 -0.50 -8.08
CA THR A 228 3.17 0.63 -7.32
C THR A 228 4.33 0.23 -6.40
N HIS A 229 4.35 -1.01 -5.92
CA HIS A 229 5.38 -1.60 -5.04
C HIS A 229 5.91 -2.93 -5.61
N PRO A 230 6.82 -2.91 -6.61
CA PRO A 230 7.31 -4.14 -7.22
C PRO A 230 7.96 -5.09 -6.20
N SER A 231 7.44 -6.31 -6.09
CA SER A 231 8.11 -7.36 -5.32
C SER A 231 9.31 -7.89 -6.10
N ASN A 232 10.42 -8.17 -5.42
CA ASN A 232 11.52 -8.95 -5.98
C ASN A 232 12.06 -9.91 -4.92
N ASP A 233 12.75 -10.98 -5.37
CA ASP A 233 13.27 -12.01 -4.47
C ASP A 233 14.17 -11.44 -3.37
N GLN A 234 14.85 -10.33 -3.64
CA GLN A 234 15.71 -9.67 -2.67
C GLN A 234 14.94 -8.98 -1.54
N ARG A 235 13.80 -8.33 -1.83
CA ARG A 235 12.91 -7.77 -0.79
C ARG A 235 12.44 -8.86 0.16
N LEU A 236 11.99 -9.99 -0.39
CA LEU A 236 11.55 -11.13 0.40
C LEU A 236 12.69 -11.68 1.27
N GLN A 237 13.90 -11.85 0.72
CA GLN A 237 15.08 -12.28 1.48
C GLN A 237 15.42 -11.30 2.61
N GLN A 238 15.34 -9.99 2.33
CA GLN A 238 15.63 -8.95 3.32
C GLN A 238 14.59 -8.94 4.44
N LEU A 239 13.29 -9.06 4.10
CA LEU A 239 12.22 -9.16 5.08
C LEU A 239 12.36 -10.40 5.97
N ILE A 240 12.73 -11.55 5.39
CA ILE A 240 13.03 -12.76 6.17
C ILE A 240 14.20 -12.51 7.13
N ALA A 241 15.25 -11.81 6.67
CA ALA A 241 16.40 -11.49 7.51
C ALA A 241 16.01 -10.52 8.66
N GLN A 242 15.24 -9.48 8.35
CA GLN A 242 14.74 -8.51 9.33
C GLN A 242 13.79 -9.16 10.35
N ALA A 243 12.84 -9.97 9.89
CA ALA A 243 11.93 -10.70 10.78
C ALA A 243 12.68 -11.58 11.79
N ARG A 244 13.78 -12.23 11.36
CA ARG A 244 14.64 -13.01 12.26
C ARG A 244 15.32 -12.17 13.34
N GLN A 245 15.62 -10.90 13.08
CA GLN A 245 16.27 -10.00 14.05
C GLN A 245 15.37 -9.69 15.26
N TYR A 246 14.06 -9.64 15.06
CA TYR A 246 13.08 -9.34 16.11
C TYR A 246 12.67 -10.58 16.93
N GLY A 247 13.23 -11.76 16.62
CA GLY A 247 12.95 -13.02 17.29
C GLY A 247 11.61 -13.65 16.87
N GLY A 248 11.51 -14.99 16.95
CA GLY A 248 10.25 -15.70 16.71
C GLY A 248 9.38 -15.67 17.95
N GLY A 249 8.43 -14.74 18.05
CA GLY A 249 7.41 -14.81 19.09
C GLY A 249 6.61 -13.54 19.35
N ARG A 250 5.45 -13.44 18.69
CA ARG A 250 4.16 -13.20 19.35
C ARG A 250 3.04 -13.82 18.50
N ARG A 251 2.02 -14.33 19.18
CA ARG A 251 0.84 -15.03 18.64
C ARG A 251 0.26 -14.28 17.43
N ASP A 252 -0.27 -15.00 16.45
CA ASP A 252 -1.39 -14.50 15.65
C ASP A 252 -2.52 -14.10 16.61
N PRO A 253 -2.76 -12.82 16.94
CA PRO A 253 -3.82 -12.51 17.89
C PRO A 253 -5.17 -12.52 17.18
N GLY A 254 -5.21 -12.64 15.85
CA GLY A 254 -6.23 -11.98 15.07
C GLY A 254 -6.64 -12.65 13.77
N HIS A 255 -6.19 -13.85 13.38
CA HIS A 255 -6.73 -14.52 12.19
C HIS A 255 -8.26 -14.58 12.21
N GLU A 256 -8.84 -15.25 13.21
CA GLU A 256 -10.31 -15.34 13.31
C GLU A 256 -10.97 -13.98 13.57
N THR A 257 -10.36 -13.14 14.41
CA THR A 257 -10.88 -11.79 14.70
C THR A 257 -10.98 -10.98 13.42
N PHE A 258 -9.90 -10.93 12.63
CA PHE A 258 -9.82 -10.24 11.35
C PHE A 258 -10.84 -10.80 10.37
N LEU A 259 -10.91 -12.13 10.22
CA LEU A 259 -11.88 -12.76 9.32
C LEU A 259 -13.31 -12.34 9.66
N ARG A 260 -13.68 -12.28 10.94
CA ARG A 260 -15.00 -11.81 11.38
C ARG A 260 -15.24 -10.32 11.10
N GLN A 261 -14.20 -9.48 11.11
CA GLN A 261 -14.33 -8.05 10.79
C GLN A 261 -14.60 -7.82 9.30
N ILE A 262 -14.17 -8.74 8.43
CA ILE A 262 -14.43 -8.67 6.98
C ILE A 262 -15.60 -9.57 6.54
N GLU A 263 -16.33 -10.18 7.47
CA GLU A 263 -17.53 -10.94 7.14
C GLU A 263 -18.59 -10.00 6.55
N GLY A 264 -19.02 -10.29 5.32
CA GLY A 264 -19.94 -9.42 4.59
C GLY A 264 -19.28 -8.30 3.79
N LEU A 265 -17.94 -8.23 3.76
CA LEU A 265 -17.19 -7.35 2.87
C LEU A 265 -17.66 -7.56 1.42
N ARG A 266 -18.15 -6.51 0.78
CA ARG A 266 -18.64 -6.51 -0.60
C ARG A 266 -17.47 -6.27 -1.53
N LEU A 267 -17.41 -7.08 -2.58
CA LEU A 267 -16.40 -6.99 -3.63
C LEU A 267 -17.13 -6.87 -4.98
N PRO A 268 -16.99 -5.74 -5.69
CA PRO A 268 -17.49 -5.65 -7.04
C PRO A 268 -16.60 -6.50 -7.95
N LEU A 269 -17.19 -7.53 -8.54
CA LEU A 269 -16.61 -8.25 -9.66
C LEU A 269 -16.78 -7.35 -10.88
N GLY A 270 -15.69 -7.06 -11.61
CA GLY A 270 -15.66 -6.16 -12.79
C GLY A 270 -16.65 -6.47 -13.94
N ASN A 271 -17.54 -7.45 -13.77
CA ASN A 271 -18.69 -7.75 -14.63
C ASN A 271 -20.01 -7.10 -14.14
N GLY A 272 -19.96 -6.19 -13.16
CA GLY A 272 -21.13 -5.52 -12.59
C GLY A 272 -21.85 -6.32 -11.50
N GLN A 273 -21.34 -7.49 -11.12
CA GLN A 273 -21.85 -8.26 -9.98
C GLN A 273 -21.14 -7.82 -8.71
N THR A 274 -21.86 -7.73 -7.60
CA THR A 274 -21.26 -7.59 -6.27
C THR A 274 -21.38 -8.92 -5.53
N VAL A 275 -20.25 -9.45 -5.09
CA VAL A 275 -20.19 -10.62 -4.22
C VAL A 275 -19.80 -10.22 -2.81
N GLN A 276 -19.99 -11.12 -1.86
CA GLN A 276 -19.65 -10.90 -0.47
C GLN A 276 -18.71 -11.97 0.05
N VAL A 277 -17.75 -11.55 0.86
CA VAL A 277 -16.97 -12.44 1.70
C VAL A 277 -17.91 -13.07 2.73
N ARG A 278 -17.88 -14.40 2.81
CA ARG A 278 -18.63 -15.22 3.77
C ARG A 278 -17.69 -16.19 4.45
N LEU A 279 -17.89 -16.38 5.74
CA LEU A 279 -17.08 -17.30 6.51
C LEU A 279 -17.72 -18.68 6.57
N LEU A 280 -16.91 -19.71 6.43
CA LEU A 280 -17.31 -21.11 6.56
C LEU A 280 -16.28 -21.86 7.38
N THR A 281 -16.72 -22.66 8.33
CA THR A 281 -15.85 -23.62 9.03
C THR A 281 -15.76 -24.91 8.20
N ALA A 282 -14.54 -25.25 7.78
CA ALA A 282 -14.27 -26.43 6.96
C ALA A 282 -14.65 -27.73 7.67
N ARG A 283 -15.30 -28.63 6.96
CA ARG A 283 -15.70 -29.96 7.45
C ARG A 283 -14.70 -31.03 7.01
N PRO A 284 -14.67 -32.19 7.68
CA PRO A 284 -13.91 -33.34 7.20
C PRO A 284 -14.23 -33.68 5.73
N GLY A 285 -13.22 -33.64 4.87
CA GLY A 285 -13.33 -33.93 3.44
C GLY A 285 -13.67 -32.74 2.55
N ASP A 286 -13.85 -31.53 3.11
CA ASP A 286 -13.95 -30.32 2.28
C ASP A 286 -12.64 -30.07 1.52
N ASN A 287 -12.77 -29.58 0.30
CA ASN A 287 -11.67 -29.08 -0.52
C ASN A 287 -12.17 -27.92 -1.39
N PHE A 288 -11.25 -27.11 -1.93
CA PHE A 288 -11.63 -25.93 -2.68
C PHE A 288 -12.36 -26.25 -3.98
N GLU A 289 -12.17 -27.43 -4.58
CA GLU A 289 -12.95 -27.87 -5.75
C GLU A 289 -14.43 -28.03 -5.42
N ARG A 290 -14.77 -28.60 -4.26
CA ARG A 290 -16.16 -28.72 -3.80
C ARG A 290 -16.72 -27.37 -3.37
N LEU A 291 -15.97 -26.60 -2.59
CA LEU A 291 -16.42 -25.28 -2.13
C LEU A 291 -16.69 -24.34 -3.31
N ALA A 292 -15.88 -24.43 -4.37
CA ALA A 292 -16.06 -23.68 -5.61
C ALA A 292 -17.39 -23.98 -6.33
N GLN A 293 -17.96 -25.19 -6.20
CA GLN A 293 -19.24 -25.54 -6.83
C GLN A 293 -20.41 -24.72 -6.26
N SER A 294 -20.28 -24.26 -5.02
CA SER A 294 -21.27 -23.40 -4.35
C SER A 294 -20.96 -21.90 -4.43
N SER A 295 -19.80 -21.55 -4.98
CA SER A 295 -19.32 -20.17 -5.07
C SER A 295 -20.00 -19.42 -6.21
N ARG A 296 -20.19 -18.10 -6.03
CA ARG A 296 -20.61 -17.22 -7.14
C ARG A 296 -19.46 -16.86 -8.09
N LEU A 297 -18.23 -17.23 -7.75
CA LEU A 297 -17.08 -17.06 -8.62
C LEU A 297 -17.21 -17.93 -9.86
N ARG A 298 -16.97 -17.34 -11.04
CA ARG A 298 -16.84 -18.05 -12.32
C ARG A 298 -15.37 -18.25 -12.64
N ASN A 299 -15.04 -19.28 -13.42
CA ASN A 299 -13.68 -19.61 -13.92
C ASN A 299 -12.59 -19.70 -12.83
N ASN A 300 -11.90 -20.83 -12.72
CA ASN A 300 -10.83 -21.01 -11.73
C ASN A 300 -11.24 -20.71 -10.27
N ALA A 301 -12.54 -20.88 -9.93
CA ALA A 301 -13.10 -20.52 -8.64
C ALA A 301 -12.36 -21.20 -7.46
N ALA A 302 -11.94 -22.46 -7.63
CA ALA A 302 -11.15 -23.16 -6.62
C ALA A 302 -9.78 -22.49 -6.41
N MET A 303 -9.09 -22.09 -7.48
CA MET A 303 -7.83 -21.35 -7.36
C MET A 303 -8.03 -19.97 -6.73
N HIS A 304 -9.09 -19.26 -7.08
CA HIS A 304 -9.41 -17.98 -6.44
C HIS A 304 -9.61 -18.18 -4.94
N LEU A 305 -10.41 -19.16 -4.52
CA LEU A 305 -10.60 -19.46 -3.10
C LEU A 305 -9.28 -19.84 -2.41
N ARG A 306 -8.36 -20.52 -3.09
CA ARG A 306 -7.01 -20.80 -2.56
C ARG A 306 -6.21 -19.51 -2.35
N VAL A 307 -6.17 -18.59 -3.32
CA VAL A 307 -5.50 -17.29 -3.15
C VAL A 307 -6.13 -16.50 -2.00
N LEU A 308 -7.46 -16.42 -1.99
CA LEU A 308 -8.22 -15.72 -0.97
C LEU A 308 -7.84 -16.20 0.44
N ASN A 309 -7.64 -17.50 0.63
CA ASN A 309 -7.32 -18.10 1.93
C ASN A 309 -5.82 -18.33 2.20
N GLY A 310 -4.92 -17.78 1.37
CA GLY A 310 -3.47 -17.97 1.56
C GLY A 310 -3.01 -19.43 1.38
N LEU A 311 -3.74 -20.21 0.57
CA LEU A 311 -3.50 -21.64 0.32
C LEU A 311 -3.17 -21.94 -1.15
N PHE A 312 -2.79 -20.93 -1.92
CA PHE A 312 -2.37 -21.10 -3.31
C PHE A 312 -0.97 -21.77 -3.41
N PRO A 313 -0.69 -22.57 -4.46
CA PRO A 313 -1.59 -23.03 -5.52
C PRO A 313 -2.37 -24.30 -5.18
N ASN A 314 -1.85 -25.13 -4.27
CA ASN A 314 -2.32 -26.51 -4.07
C ASN A 314 -2.78 -26.81 -2.63
N GLY A 315 -2.81 -25.81 -1.76
CA GLY A 315 -3.25 -25.96 -0.38
C GLY A 315 -4.76 -26.26 -0.30
N GLU A 316 -5.13 -27.02 0.71
CA GLU A 316 -6.51 -27.41 0.99
C GLU A 316 -6.87 -27.08 2.44
N PRO A 317 -8.15 -26.81 2.73
CA PRO A 317 -8.57 -26.45 4.06
C PRO A 317 -8.45 -27.62 5.03
N ARG A 318 -8.11 -27.31 6.28
CA ARG A 318 -8.08 -28.30 7.36
C ARG A 318 -9.44 -28.35 8.05
N PRO A 319 -9.94 -29.53 8.48
CA PRO A 319 -11.18 -29.60 9.25
C PRO A 319 -11.14 -28.69 10.48
N GLY A 320 -12.19 -27.89 10.69
CA GLY A 320 -12.28 -26.89 11.75
C GLY A 320 -11.68 -25.51 11.42
N GLN A 321 -10.99 -25.37 10.28
CA GLN A 321 -10.44 -24.09 9.85
C GLN A 321 -11.56 -23.13 9.40
N LEU A 322 -11.51 -21.88 9.83
CA LEU A 322 -12.37 -20.81 9.32
C LEU A 322 -11.84 -20.33 7.96
N LEU A 323 -12.69 -20.32 6.94
CA LEU A 323 -12.34 -19.98 5.57
C LEU A 323 -13.19 -18.84 5.07
N LYS A 324 -12.60 -18.02 4.20
CA LYS A 324 -13.32 -17.09 3.33
C LYS A 324 -13.85 -17.82 2.11
N THR A 325 -15.11 -17.60 1.82
CA THR A 325 -15.80 -18.01 0.59
C THR A 325 -16.45 -16.79 -0.04
N ILE A 326 -16.87 -16.91 -1.30
CA ILE A 326 -17.47 -15.81 -2.05
C ILE A 326 -18.89 -16.21 -2.47
N GLN A 327 -19.87 -15.43 -2.01
CA GLN A 327 -21.30 -15.65 -2.25
C GLN A 327 -22.01 -14.43 -2.79
#